data_AF-A5HG98-F1
#
_entry.id   AF-A5HG98-F1
#
_cell.length_a   1.000
_cell.length_b   1.000
_cell.length_c   1.000
_cell.angle_alpha   90.00
_cell.angle_beta   90.00
_cell.angle_gamma   90.00
#
_symmetry.space_group_name_H-M   'P 1'
#
loop_
_entity.id
_entity.type
_entity.pdbx_description
1 polymer ?
#
loop_
_entity_poly.entity_id
_entity_poly.type
_entity_poly.pdbx_seq_one_letter_code
_entity_poly.pdbx_strand_id
1 'polypeptide(L)' 'KGREETVCQLKSISPTAFNHLRDLQRLELDSNQLESLPEAAFQ' A
#
# COMPACT_ATOMS: atom_id res chain seq x y z
N LYS A 1 24.58 0.12 15.88
CA LYS A 1 24.25 -0.76 14.73
C LYS A 1 22.82 -0.40 14.32
N GLY A 2 22.71 0.55 13.39
CA GLY A 2 21.44 1.14 12.99
C GLY A 2 20.56 0.07 12.36
N ARG A 3 19.26 0.09 12.69
CA ARG A 3 18.27 -0.73 12.00
C ARG A 3 18.30 -0.28 10.54
N GLU A 4 18.59 -1.19 9.62
CA GLU A 4 18.27 -0.98 8.21
C GLU A 4 16.74 -0.92 8.15
N GLU A 5 16.22 0.30 8.19
CA GLU A 5 14.80 0.56 7.93
C GLU A 5 14.59 0.17 6.46
N THR A 6 14.00 -1.00 6.25
CA THR A 6 13.58 -1.45 4.92
C THR A 6 12.48 -0.50 4.46
N VAL A 7 12.86 0.65 3.91
CA VAL A 7 11.94 1.62 3.33
C VAL A 7 11.35 0.95 2.10
N CYS A 8 10.08 0.53 2.18
CA CYS A 8 9.39 -0.06 1.05
C CYS A 8 9.27 1.03 -0.04
N GLN A 9 9.89 0.79 -1.19
CA GLN A 9 9.97 1.73 -2.32
C GLN A 9 8.66 1.76 -3.14
N LEU A 10 7.52 1.40 -2.55
CA LEU A 10 6.27 1.34 -3.29
C LEU A 10 5.79 2.76 -3.60
N LYS A 11 5.81 3.13 -4.88
CA LYS A 11 5.42 4.46 -5.39
C LYS A 11 4.04 4.51 -6.03
N SER A 12 3.53 3.36 -6.46
CA SER A 12 2.22 3.25 -7.09
C SER A 12 1.58 1.91 -6.73
N ILE A 13 0.26 1.92 -6.59
CA ILE A 13 -0.55 0.70 -6.40
C ILE A 13 -1.37 0.45 -7.66
N SER A 14 -1.52 -0.82 -8.04
CA SER A 14 -2.43 -1.19 -9.13
C SER A 14 -3.87 -0.83 -8.75
N PRO A 15 -4.67 -0.27 -9.68
CA PRO A 15 -6.08 0.05 -9.44
C PRO A 15 -6.96 -1.15 -9.08
N THR A 16 -6.46 -2.38 -9.14
CA THR A 16 -7.22 -3.59 -8.77
C THR A 16 -6.58 -4.38 -7.62
N ALA A 17 -5.60 -3.76 -6.94
CA ALA A 17 -4.75 -4.45 -5.98
C ALA A 17 -5.53 -5.01 -4.77
N PHE A 18 -6.64 -4.41 -4.37
CA PHE A 18 -7.39 -4.82 -3.17
C PHE A 18 -8.79 -5.36 -3.47
N ASN A 19 -9.23 -5.38 -4.74
CA ASN A 19 -10.60 -5.80 -5.11
C ASN A 19 -10.94 -7.25 -4.72
N HIS A 20 -9.92 -8.08 -4.48
CA HIS A 20 -10.10 -9.46 -4.03
C HIS A 20 -10.11 -9.62 -2.51
N LEU A 21 -9.75 -8.59 -1.75
CA LEU A 21 -9.68 -8.59 -0.29
C LEU A 21 -11.03 -8.17 0.31
N ARG A 22 -12.06 -8.99 0.11
CA ARG A 22 -13.45 -8.70 0.50
C ARG A 22 -13.67 -8.47 2.00
N ASP A 23 -12.80 -9.03 2.83
CA ASP A 23 -12.86 -8.93 4.29
C ASP A 23 -11.67 -8.13 4.86
N LEU A 24 -11.10 -7.22 4.07
CA LEU A 24 -9.98 -6.39 4.53
C LEU A 24 -10.43 -5.43 5.64
N GLN A 25 -9.98 -5.68 6.88
CA GLN A 25 -10.31 -4.84 8.03
C GLN A 25 -9.26 -3.77 8.32
N ARG A 26 -8.01 -4.00 7.90
CA ARG A 26 -6.87 -3.12 8.16
C ARG A 26 -5.87 -3.22 7.03
N LEU A 27 -5.44 -2.06 6.54
CA LEU A 27 -4.41 -1.92 5.53
C LEU A 27 -3.35 -0.94 6.05
N GLU A 28 -2.13 -1.41 6.21
CA GLU A 28 -0.99 -0.61 6.67
C GLU A 28 -0.11 -0.30 5.46
N LEU A 29 -0.03 0.99 5.12
CA LEU A 29 0.74 1.52 3.99
C LEU A 29 1.80 2.51 4.46
N ASP A 30 2.00 2.64 5.77
CA ASP A 30 3.05 3.45 6.34
C ASP A 30 4.42 2.99 5.85
N SER A 31 5.40 3.89 5.88
CA SER A 31 6.75 3.63 5.39
C SER A 31 6.84 3.29 3.89
N ASN A 32 5.85 3.70 3.09
CA ASN A 32 5.89 3.70 1.61
C ASN A 32 6.05 5.11 1.04
N GLN A 33 6.30 5.21 -0.27
CA GLN A 33 6.46 6.47 -1.01
C GLN A 33 5.24 6.77 -1.87
N LEU A 34 4.05 6.39 -1.40
CA LEU A 34 2.80 6.57 -2.11
C LEU A 34 2.35 8.03 -1.99
N GLU A 35 2.28 8.73 -3.12
CA GLU A 35 1.75 10.10 -3.16
C GLU A 35 0.22 10.13 -3.14
N SER A 36 -0.41 9.09 -3.70
CA SER A 36 -1.86 8.93 -3.75
C SER A 36 -2.24 7.46 -3.88
N LEU A 37 -3.51 7.16 -3.58
CA LEU A 37 -4.11 5.86 -3.80
C LEU A 37 -5.12 5.95 -4.94
N PRO A 38 -5.13 5.00 -5.89
CA PRO A 38 -6.16 4.97 -6.93
C PRO A 38 -7.53 4.68 -6.30
N GLU A 39 -8.56 5.50 -6.59
CA GLU A 39 -9.92 5.24 -6.10
C GLU A 39 -10.42 3.84 -6.49
N ALA A 40 -10.09 3.40 -7.70
CA ALA A 40 -10.46 2.08 -8.21
C ALA A 40 -9.87 0.92 -7.40
N ALA A 41 -8.78 1.14 -6.63
CA ALA A 41 -8.14 0.10 -5.83
C ALA A 41 -9.02 -0.43 -4.69
N PHE A 42 -10.10 0.29 -4.35
CA PHE A 42 -11.03 -0.05 -3.27
C PHE A 42 -12.46 -0.35 -3.76
N GLN A 43 -12.64 -0.67 -5.04
CA GLN A 43 -13.93 -1.05 -5.62
C GLN A 43 -14.35 -2.48 -5.28
#